data_AF-A0A6V7IM11-F1
#
_entry.id   AF-A0A6V7IM11-F1
#
_cell.length_a   1.000
_cell.length_b   1.000
_cell.length_c   1.000
_cell.angle_alpha   90.00
_cell.angle_beta   90.00
_cell.angle_gamma   90.00
#
_symmetry.space_group_name_H-M   'P 1'
#
loop_
_entity.id
_entity.type
_entity.pdbx_description
1 polymer ?
#
loop_
_entity_poly.entity_id
_entity_poly.type
_entity_poly.pdbx_seq_one_letter_code
_entity_poly.pdbx_strand_id
1 'polypeptide(L)' 'IFRHGDRAPDINTVERYENDPYLDYDFYPNGIGALTN' A
#
# COMPACT_ATOMS: atom_id res chain seq x y z
N ILE A 1 -6.64 17.82 13.20
CA ILE A 1 -6.16 16.42 13.12
C ILE A 1 -5.98 16.13 11.64
N PHE A 2 -4.77 15.79 11.20
CA PHE A 2 -4.46 15.57 9.78
C PHE A 2 -4.23 14.10 9.51
N ARG A 3 -4.56 13.65 8.29
CA ARG A 3 -4.17 12.36 7.76
C ARG A 3 -2.90 12.50 6.92
N HIS A 4 -2.22 11.38 6.75
CA HIS A 4 -1.13 11.25 5.78
C HIS A 4 -1.66 11.45 4.35
N GLY A 5 -0.75 11.77 3.42
CA GLY A 5 -1.05 11.81 1.98
C GLY A 5 -1.23 10.41 1.38
N ASP A 6 -1.25 10.34 0.06
CA ASP A 6 -1.41 9.08 -0.65
C ASP A 6 -0.20 8.16 -0.42
N ARG A 7 -0.48 6.88 -0.19
CA ARG A 7 0.52 5.85 0.10
C ARG A 7 0.19 4.55 -0.61
N ALA A 8 1.21 3.72 -0.81
CA ALA A 8 1.03 2.33 -1.21
C ALA A 8 0.14 1.59 -0.20
N PRO A 9 -0.63 0.58 -0.66
CA PRO A 9 -1.41 -0.25 0.26
C PRO A 9 -0.47 -0.97 1.23
N ASP A 10 -0.97 -1.20 2.44
CA ASP A 10 -0.25 -1.92 3.50
C ASP A 10 -0.56 -3.43 3.41
N ILE A 11 0.20 -4.29 4.11
CA ILE A 11 -0.04 -5.75 4.18
C ILE A 11 -1.35 -6.13 4.89
N ASN A 12 -2.10 -5.15 5.40
CA ASN A 12 -3.30 -5.36 6.19
C ASN A 12 -4.45 -5.84 5.28
N THR A 13 -5.26 -6.78 5.78
CA THR A 13 -6.43 -7.33 5.08
C THR A 13 -7.55 -6.30 4.80
N VAL A 14 -7.41 -5.09 5.31
CA VAL A 14 -8.33 -3.96 5.05
C VAL A 14 -7.97 -3.24 3.75
N GLU A 15 -6.68 -3.22 3.40
CA GLU A 15 -6.13 -2.49 2.26
C GLU A 15 -5.83 -3.43 1.07
N ARG A 16 -5.74 -4.74 1.34
CA ARG A 16 -5.52 -5.81 0.36
C ARG A 16 -6.52 -6.94 0.57
N TYR A 17 -7.02 -7.52 -0.51
CA TYR A 17 -7.92 -8.67 -0.48
C TYR A 17 -7.22 -9.89 -1.08
N GLU A 18 -7.67 -11.09 -0.73
CA GLU A 18 -6.97 -12.36 -1.02
C GLU A 18 -6.65 -12.60 -2.50
N ASN A 19 -7.47 -12.07 -3.41
CA ASN A 19 -7.30 -12.21 -4.86
C ASN A 19 -6.82 -10.92 -5.55
N ASP A 20 -6.14 -10.03 -4.82
CA ASP A 20 -5.60 -8.80 -5.40
C ASP A 20 -4.50 -9.14 -6.43
N PRO A 21 -4.59 -8.67 -7.68
CA PRO A 21 -3.53 -8.89 -8.68
C PRO A 21 -2.17 -8.28 -8.27
N TYR A 22 -2.14 -7.37 -7.31
CA TYR A 22 -0.94 -6.71 -6.78
C TYR A 22 -0.57 -7.18 -5.37
N LEU A 23 -1.05 -8.35 -4.94
CA LEU A 23 -0.74 -8.92 -3.62
C LEU A 23 0.76 -9.13 -3.43
N ASP A 24 1.43 -9.64 -4.47
CA ASP A 24 2.86 -9.93 -4.47
C ASP A 24 3.72 -8.76 -4.97
N TYR A 25 3.10 -7.62 -5.28
CA TYR A 25 3.84 -6.43 -5.71
C TYR A 25 4.50 -5.76 -4.50
N ASP A 26 5.78 -5.43 -4.64
CA ASP A 26 6.61 -4.84 -3.59
C ASP A 26 6.55 -3.30 -3.55
N PHE A 27 5.89 -2.69 -4.53
CA PHE A 27 5.75 -1.23 -4.70
C PHE A 27 7.10 -0.49 -4.74
N TYR A 28 8.12 -1.09 -5.37
CA TYR A 28 9.41 -0.44 -5.56
C TYR A 28 9.30 0.89 -6.35
N PRO A 29 10.05 1.96 -5.99
CA PRO A 29 11.07 2.05 -4.94
C PRO A 29 10.54 2.42 -3.55
N ASN A 30 9.28 2.84 -3.44
CA ASN A 30 8.76 3.42 -2.19
C ASN A 30 8.46 2.33 -1.15
N GLY A 31 8.00 1.16 -1.59
CA GLY A 31 7.64 0.04 -0.73
C GLY A 31 6.19 0.07 -0.26
N ILE A 32 5.76 -1.05 0.33
CA ILE A 32 4.44 -1.23 0.95
C ILE A 32 4.21 -0.17 2.04
N GLY A 33 3.02 0.44 2.07
CA GLY A 33 2.65 1.44 3.08
C GLY A 33 3.35 2.81 2.99
N ALA A 34 4.28 3.01 2.05
CA ALA A 34 5.04 4.23 1.93
C ALA A 34 4.29 5.34 1.17
N LEU A 35 4.54 6.60 1.55
CA LEU A 35 4.00 7.77 0.86
C LEU A 35 4.53 7.84 -0.57
N THR A 36 3.66 8.16 -1.51
CA THR A 36 4.00 8.35 -2.93
C THR A 36 4.11 9.85 -3.25
N ASN A 37 4.96 10.20 -4.22
CA ASN A 37 5.17 11.58 -4.71
C ASN A 37 4.42 11.79 -6.02
#